data_AF-A0A224XJT9-F1
#
_entry.id   AF-A0A224XJT9-F1
#
_cell.length_a   1.000
_cell.length_b   1.000
_cell.length_c   1.000
_cell.angle_alpha   90.00
_cell.angle_beta   90.00
_cell.angle_gamma   90.00
#
_symmetry.space_group_name_H-M   'P 1'
#
loop_
_entity.id
_entity.type
_entity.pdbx_description
1 polymer ?
#
loop_
_entity_poly.entity_id
_entity_poly.type
_entity_poly.pdbx_seq_one_letter_code
_entity_poly.pdbx_strand_id
1 'polypeptide(L)'
;MDKVVQIVLQDEDIDNDVLANLGACLCEVLQEQLEAKVFPETVSQETLEDSIGKPIFVLIRNLVELSDYDQRRNPLYTLLAEMHTHQPRLGYLLLYYLQASTVSDESENSKNSRNDKMHTYKEFCDNLDKKLEECILHDFKLCQEDDVQLLCWLAPAIYNEFPNIAIGDPNLLHLVVSSVDARQLQELVCRVVQGSLVILQEDSLQNILTASLMWETFEQVCLWQLVSAHSMSISTIIPVLTKLDFASHAEALTAILLMLQQEKPTAELLKEVLSRDVGPNCDLFVVSVLLAWCREHEDILAELIAALLSSRCPAVASPNKRKRAGTRASAAPSAERILGHLDRLRTGTRHLYKLDVMQKALQQAQSACSDSQKSQFSNLFALVEVDEGGSGRGKGSGRGRRPANSVAKRKIAKDIISDTSDETSEDEEIVKPKQAKKRKKNLVGSDSD
;
A
#
# COMPACT_ATOMS: atom_id res chain seq x y z
N MET A 1 -7.89 -39.19 28.45
CA MET A 1 -8.68 -37.96 28.33
C MET A 1 -10.18 -38.22 28.32
N ASP A 2 -10.72 -39.08 27.44
CA ASP A 2 -12.18 -39.30 27.36
C ASP A 2 -12.84 -39.66 28.70
N LYS A 3 -12.23 -40.55 29.49
CA LYS A 3 -12.74 -40.90 30.83
C LYS A 3 -12.78 -39.70 31.79
N VAL A 4 -11.80 -38.81 31.73
CA VAL A 4 -11.74 -37.61 32.57
C VAL A 4 -12.87 -36.66 32.19
N VAL A 5 -13.05 -36.42 30.88
CA VAL A 5 -14.14 -35.57 30.38
C VAL A 5 -15.50 -36.17 30.73
N GLN A 6 -15.68 -37.50 30.61
CA GLN A 6 -16.91 -38.17 31.03
C GLN A 6 -17.22 -37.99 32.52
N ILE A 7 -16.21 -38.01 33.39
CA ILE A 7 -16.39 -37.75 34.83
C ILE A 7 -16.85 -36.31 35.03
N VAL A 8 -16.21 -35.34 34.38
CA VAL A 8 -16.58 -33.92 34.46
C VAL A 8 -18.01 -33.68 33.94
N LEU A 9 -18.44 -34.40 32.91
CA LEU A 9 -19.78 -34.29 32.34
C LEU A 9 -20.88 -34.94 33.19
N GLN A 10 -20.53 -35.90 34.05
CA GLN A 10 -21.49 -36.66 34.87
C GLN A 10 -21.78 -36.00 36.22
N ASP A 11 -20.87 -35.15 36.68
CA ASP A 11 -20.94 -34.54 38.00
C ASP A 11 -21.31 -33.05 37.85
N GLU A 12 -22.61 -32.78 37.99
CA GLU A 12 -23.20 -31.44 37.76
C GLU A 12 -22.78 -30.41 38.84
N ASP A 13 -22.32 -30.86 40.00
CA ASP A 13 -21.96 -30.03 41.16
C ASP A 13 -20.45 -30.11 41.48
N ILE A 14 -19.59 -30.36 40.48
CA ILE A 14 -18.14 -30.33 40.69
C ILE A 14 -17.73 -28.97 41.26
N ASP A 15 -16.99 -29.03 42.37
CA ASP A 15 -16.37 -27.87 42.99
C ASP A 15 -15.34 -27.22 42.05
N ASN A 16 -15.40 -25.90 41.91
CA ASN A 16 -14.45 -25.11 41.11
C ASN A 16 -13.01 -25.33 41.58
N ASP A 17 -12.78 -25.54 42.89
CA ASP A 17 -11.44 -25.85 43.41
C ASP A 17 -10.91 -27.19 42.86
N VAL A 18 -11.79 -28.16 42.61
CA VAL A 18 -11.44 -29.44 41.99
C VAL A 18 -11.12 -29.23 40.50
N LEU A 19 -11.88 -28.41 39.79
CA LEU A 19 -11.61 -28.07 38.39
C LEU A 19 -10.29 -27.32 38.22
N ALA A 20 -9.96 -26.38 39.11
CA ALA A 20 -8.69 -25.67 39.09
C ALA A 20 -7.50 -26.63 39.27
N ASN A 21 -7.57 -27.51 40.27
CA ASN A 21 -6.54 -28.52 40.50
C ASN A 21 -6.43 -29.53 39.35
N LEU A 22 -7.57 -29.92 38.77
CA LEU A 22 -7.61 -30.79 37.59
C LEU A 22 -6.98 -30.10 36.38
N GLY A 23 -7.30 -28.82 36.15
CA GLY A 23 -6.77 -28.02 35.05
C GLY A 23 -5.25 -27.92 35.11
N ALA A 24 -4.70 -27.57 36.28
CA ALA A 24 -3.26 -27.54 36.50
C ALA A 24 -2.59 -28.90 36.23
N CYS A 25 -3.19 -29.99 36.75
CA CYS A 25 -2.69 -31.35 36.54
C CYS A 25 -2.73 -31.76 35.07
N LEU A 26 -3.81 -31.41 34.35
CA LEU A 26 -3.93 -31.69 32.91
C LEU A 26 -2.90 -30.93 32.09
N CYS A 27 -2.59 -29.68 32.44
CA CYS A 27 -1.53 -28.91 31.78
C CYS A 27 -0.15 -29.56 31.91
N GLU A 28 0.19 -30.09 33.09
CA GLU A 28 1.43 -30.83 33.32
C GLU A 28 1.46 -32.16 32.55
N VAL A 29 0.36 -32.93 32.61
CA VAL A 29 0.27 -34.25 31.94
C VAL A 29 0.27 -34.11 30.41
N LEU A 30 -0.32 -33.05 29.87
CA LEU A 30 -0.43 -32.79 28.44
C LEU A 30 0.63 -31.81 27.93
N GLN A 31 1.63 -31.44 28.74
CA GLN A 31 2.60 -30.41 28.40
C GLN A 31 3.24 -30.65 27.03
N GLU A 32 3.75 -31.86 26.78
CA GLU A 32 4.36 -32.20 25.49
C GLU A 32 3.41 -32.01 24.30
N GLN A 33 2.10 -32.20 24.48
CA GLN A 33 1.10 -32.03 23.42
C GLN A 33 0.69 -30.56 23.25
N LEU A 34 0.63 -29.80 24.35
CA LEU A 34 0.35 -28.37 24.37
C LEU A 34 1.50 -27.57 23.74
N GLU A 35 2.72 -28.08 23.81
CA GLU A 35 3.91 -27.46 23.23
C GLU A 35 4.32 -28.01 21.86
N ALA A 36 3.73 -29.14 21.44
CA ALA A 36 4.01 -29.73 20.14
C ALA A 36 3.40 -28.92 19.00
N LYS A 37 4.06 -28.95 17.84
CA LYS A 37 3.48 -28.45 16.59
C LYS A 37 2.30 -29.33 16.19
N VAL A 38 1.09 -28.78 16.31
CA VAL A 38 -0.15 -29.47 15.95
C VAL A 38 -0.51 -29.32 14.48
N PHE A 39 -0.07 -28.23 13.84
CA PHE A 39 -0.39 -27.94 12.45
C PHE A 39 0.40 -28.87 11.50
N PRO A 40 -0.25 -29.53 10.53
CA PRO A 40 0.42 -30.46 9.62
C PRO A 40 1.26 -29.72 8.57
N GLU A 41 2.41 -30.30 8.19
CA GLU A 41 3.28 -29.74 7.14
C GLU A 41 2.58 -29.68 5.77
N THR A 42 1.73 -30.66 5.48
CA THR A 42 0.88 -30.70 4.29
C THR A 42 -0.58 -30.66 4.72
N VAL A 43 -1.27 -29.58 4.38
CA VAL A 43 -2.66 -29.39 4.75
C VAL A 43 -3.57 -30.15 3.80
N SER A 44 -4.24 -31.17 4.34
CA SER A 44 -5.33 -31.93 3.70
C SER A 44 -6.39 -32.27 4.74
N GLN A 45 -7.58 -32.67 4.32
CA GLN A 45 -8.66 -33.04 5.23
C GLN A 45 -8.23 -34.16 6.20
N GLU A 46 -7.61 -35.23 5.69
CA GLU A 46 -7.11 -36.36 6.50
C GLU A 46 -6.08 -35.92 7.54
N THR A 47 -5.08 -35.12 7.13
CA THR A 47 -4.04 -34.64 8.05
C THR A 47 -4.56 -33.67 9.11
N LEU A 48 -5.64 -32.93 8.81
CA LEU A 48 -6.31 -32.06 9.77
C LEU A 48 -7.16 -32.88 10.77
N GLU A 49 -7.81 -33.94 10.30
CA GLU A 49 -8.55 -34.87 11.17
C GLU A 49 -7.61 -35.60 12.14
N ASP A 50 -6.46 -36.05 11.64
CA ASP A 50 -5.43 -36.69 12.46
C ASP A 50 -4.86 -35.73 13.51
N SER A 51 -4.63 -34.46 13.17
CA SER A 51 -4.07 -33.48 14.09
C SER A 51 -5.05 -33.11 15.21
N ILE A 52 -6.34 -32.92 14.89
CA ILE A 52 -7.39 -32.64 15.88
C ILE A 52 -7.85 -33.89 16.65
N GLY A 53 -7.45 -35.09 16.22
CA GLY A 53 -7.66 -36.35 16.94
C GLY A 53 -6.79 -36.52 18.19
N LYS A 54 -5.82 -35.63 18.44
CA LYS A 54 -4.90 -35.70 19.58
C LYS A 54 -5.64 -35.55 20.93
N PRO A 55 -5.14 -36.18 22.02
CA PRO A 55 -5.81 -36.17 23.33
C PRO A 55 -6.10 -34.78 23.90
N ILE A 56 -5.24 -33.80 23.63
CA ILE A 56 -5.44 -32.38 24.00
C ILE A 56 -6.79 -31.81 23.50
N PHE A 57 -7.24 -32.22 22.32
CA PHE A 57 -8.47 -31.71 21.71
C PHE A 57 -9.73 -32.45 22.16
N VAL A 58 -9.61 -33.55 22.90
CA VAL A 58 -10.78 -34.33 23.37
C VAL A 58 -11.71 -33.47 24.23
N LEU A 59 -11.14 -32.60 25.07
CA LEU A 59 -11.92 -31.67 25.89
C LEU A 59 -12.69 -30.67 25.02
N ILE A 60 -12.01 -30.07 24.04
CA ILE A 60 -12.60 -29.12 23.09
C ILE A 60 -13.65 -29.79 22.21
N ARG A 61 -13.40 -31.01 21.73
CA ARG A 61 -14.34 -31.81 20.94
C ARG A 61 -15.66 -31.99 21.68
N ASN A 62 -15.60 -32.46 22.93
CA ASN A 62 -16.80 -32.67 23.72
C ASN A 62 -17.53 -31.35 23.99
N LEU A 63 -16.81 -30.24 24.19
CA LEU A 63 -17.44 -28.92 24.33
C LEU A 63 -18.23 -28.51 23.07
N VAL A 64 -17.66 -28.74 21.89
CA VAL A 64 -18.25 -28.36 20.60
C VAL A 64 -19.39 -29.30 20.17
N GLU A 65 -19.33 -30.58 20.54
CA GLU A 65 -20.37 -31.57 20.20
C GLU A 65 -21.63 -31.45 21.07
N LEU A 66 -21.54 -30.81 22.24
CA LEU A 66 -22.69 -30.56 23.12
C LEU A 66 -23.53 -29.40 22.58
N SER A 67 -24.86 -29.51 22.71
CA SER A 67 -25.75 -28.43 22.29
C SER A 67 -25.54 -27.17 23.14
N ASP A 68 -25.75 -25.98 22.58
CA ASP A 68 -25.46 -24.69 23.26
C ASP A 68 -26.30 -24.47 24.53
N TYR A 69 -27.42 -25.18 24.68
CA TYR A 69 -28.28 -25.13 25.87
C TYR A 69 -27.93 -26.18 26.93
N ASP A 70 -26.91 -27.01 26.68
CA ASP A 70 -26.49 -28.06 27.58
C ASP A 70 -25.67 -27.50 28.75
N GLN A 71 -26.22 -27.57 29.97
CA GLN A 71 -25.59 -27.05 31.18
C GLN A 71 -24.23 -27.71 31.47
N ARG A 72 -23.99 -28.91 30.93
CA ARG A 72 -22.71 -29.63 31.07
C ARG A 72 -21.56 -28.94 30.33
N ARG A 73 -21.83 -27.93 29.50
CA ARG A 73 -20.79 -27.07 28.92
C ARG A 73 -20.12 -26.18 29.97
N ASN A 74 -20.82 -25.79 31.03
CA ASN A 74 -20.28 -24.87 32.04
C ASN A 74 -19.04 -25.45 32.76
N PRO A 75 -19.06 -26.69 33.31
CA PRO A 75 -17.85 -27.28 33.90
C PRO A 75 -16.69 -27.43 32.91
N LEU A 76 -16.98 -27.67 31.62
CA LEU A 76 -15.94 -27.76 30.59
C LEU A 76 -15.32 -26.40 30.27
N TYR A 77 -16.12 -25.33 30.22
CA TYR A 77 -15.62 -23.96 30.08
C TYR A 77 -14.78 -23.55 31.28
N THR A 78 -15.26 -23.80 32.50
CA THR A 78 -14.48 -23.53 33.72
C THR A 78 -13.16 -24.29 33.69
N LEU A 79 -13.16 -25.58 33.35
CA LEU A 79 -11.93 -26.36 33.24
C LEU A 79 -10.97 -25.80 32.19
N LEU A 80 -11.46 -25.43 31.00
CA LEU A 80 -10.63 -24.82 29.96
C LEU A 80 -10.08 -23.46 30.38
N ALA A 81 -10.88 -22.65 31.08
CA ALA A 81 -10.45 -21.36 31.61
C ALA A 81 -9.33 -21.54 32.64
N GLU A 82 -9.49 -22.47 33.58
CA GLU A 82 -8.46 -22.85 34.56
C GLU A 82 -7.19 -23.35 33.86
N MET A 83 -7.31 -24.25 32.88
CA MET A 83 -6.16 -24.71 32.09
C MET A 83 -5.46 -23.56 31.34
N HIS A 84 -6.22 -22.60 30.80
CA HIS A 84 -5.66 -21.45 30.10
C HIS A 84 -4.84 -20.54 31.03
N THR A 85 -5.18 -20.46 32.33
CA THR A 85 -4.35 -19.70 33.29
C THR A 85 -2.93 -20.26 33.43
N HIS A 86 -2.76 -21.57 33.23
CA HIS A 86 -1.48 -22.26 33.28
C HIS A 86 -0.82 -22.40 31.90
N GLN A 87 -1.61 -22.52 30.84
CA GLN A 87 -1.13 -22.68 29.47
C GLN A 87 -1.90 -21.78 28.47
N PRO A 88 -1.40 -20.55 28.21
CA PRO A 88 -2.04 -19.59 27.30
C PRO A 88 -2.21 -20.09 25.86
N ARG A 89 -1.38 -21.03 25.40
CA ARG A 89 -1.47 -21.62 24.04
C ARG A 89 -2.83 -22.23 23.74
N LEU A 90 -3.60 -22.60 24.76
CA LEU A 90 -4.95 -23.13 24.60
C LEU A 90 -5.89 -22.20 23.83
N GLY A 91 -5.69 -20.88 23.91
CA GLY A 91 -6.51 -19.91 23.18
C GLY A 91 -6.45 -20.09 21.66
N TYR A 92 -5.25 -20.05 21.07
CA TYR A 92 -5.11 -20.28 19.63
C TYR A 92 -5.31 -21.74 19.23
N LEU A 93 -5.05 -22.72 20.11
CA LEU A 93 -5.33 -24.12 19.85
C LEU A 93 -6.85 -24.40 19.78
N LEU A 94 -7.65 -23.69 20.58
CA LEU A 94 -9.11 -23.71 20.46
C LEU A 94 -9.54 -23.16 19.10
N LEU A 95 -9.02 -22.00 18.68
CA LEU A 95 -9.28 -21.43 17.35
C LEU A 95 -8.89 -22.40 16.22
N TYR A 96 -7.74 -23.06 16.36
CA TYR A 96 -7.29 -24.09 15.43
C TYR A 96 -8.27 -25.25 15.32
N TYR A 97 -8.69 -25.82 16.45
CA TYR A 97 -9.64 -26.93 16.47
C TYR A 97 -10.97 -26.54 15.81
N LEU A 98 -11.52 -25.39 16.18
CA LEU A 98 -12.78 -24.90 15.64
C LEU A 98 -12.70 -24.77 14.11
N GLN A 99 -11.62 -24.14 13.61
CA GLN A 99 -11.43 -23.99 12.17
C GLN A 99 -11.20 -25.34 11.47
N ALA A 100 -10.34 -26.21 11.99
CA ALA A 100 -10.04 -27.50 11.37
C ALA A 100 -11.28 -28.41 11.32
N SER A 101 -12.08 -28.43 12.39
CA SER A 101 -13.34 -29.19 12.42
C SER A 101 -14.39 -28.69 11.43
N THR A 102 -14.30 -27.45 10.96
CA THR A 102 -15.23 -26.91 9.94
C THR A 102 -14.82 -27.28 8.52
N VAL A 103 -13.52 -27.50 8.29
CA VAL A 103 -13.00 -27.92 6.98
C VAL A 103 -13.37 -29.37 6.68
N SER A 104 -13.48 -30.23 7.70
CA SER A 104 -13.97 -31.60 7.54
C SER A 104 -15.47 -31.71 7.23
N ASP A 105 -16.26 -30.71 7.64
CA ASP A 105 -17.72 -30.67 7.48
C ASP A 105 -18.13 -29.91 6.19
N GLU A 106 -17.70 -30.36 5.00
CA GLU A 106 -18.09 -29.78 3.70
C GLU A 106 -19.55 -30.11 3.26
N SER A 107 -20.53 -29.98 4.17
CA SER A 107 -21.96 -30.12 3.81
C SER A 107 -22.60 -28.76 3.53
N GLU A 108 -23.56 -28.68 2.59
CA GLU A 108 -24.16 -27.41 2.11
C GLU A 108 -24.87 -26.54 3.18
N ASN A 109 -25.04 -27.03 4.42
CA ASN A 109 -25.52 -26.25 5.58
C ASN A 109 -24.38 -25.53 6.37
N SER A 110 -23.15 -25.53 5.83
CA SER A 110 -21.88 -25.17 6.49
C SER A 110 -21.79 -23.78 7.13
N LYS A 111 -22.40 -22.73 6.54
CA LYS A 111 -22.20 -21.34 7.04
C LYS A 111 -22.79 -21.09 8.43
N ASN A 112 -23.98 -21.63 8.73
CA ASN A 112 -24.57 -21.49 10.06
C ASN A 112 -23.80 -22.31 11.09
N SER A 113 -23.44 -23.55 10.73
CA SER A 113 -22.65 -24.43 11.61
C SER A 113 -21.26 -23.85 11.95
N ARG A 114 -20.64 -23.11 11.04
CA ARG A 114 -19.34 -22.45 11.28
C ARG A 114 -19.44 -21.31 12.29
N ASN A 115 -20.41 -20.42 12.11
CA ASN A 115 -20.69 -19.34 13.06
C ASN A 115 -21.01 -19.90 14.46
N ASP A 116 -21.80 -20.98 14.52
CA ASP A 116 -22.17 -21.63 15.78
C ASP A 116 -20.94 -22.22 16.48
N LYS A 117 -20.02 -22.86 15.73
CA LYS A 117 -18.75 -23.36 16.29
C LYS A 117 -17.88 -22.22 16.84
N MET A 118 -17.75 -21.12 16.11
CA MET A 118 -16.91 -19.99 16.53
C MET A 118 -17.50 -19.21 17.73
N HIS A 119 -18.82 -19.33 17.99
CA HIS A 119 -19.44 -18.86 19.23
C HIS A 119 -18.81 -19.47 20.49
N THR A 120 -18.34 -20.73 20.40
CA THR A 120 -17.64 -21.43 21.49
C THR A 120 -16.40 -20.67 21.97
N TYR A 121 -15.65 -20.07 21.04
CA TYR A 121 -14.47 -19.27 21.41
C TYR A 121 -14.88 -17.96 22.12
N LYS A 122 -15.99 -17.35 21.71
CA LYS A 122 -16.52 -16.17 22.39
C LYS A 122 -16.96 -16.48 23.81
N GLU A 123 -17.72 -17.55 24.03
CA GLU A 123 -18.11 -17.99 25.37
C GLU A 123 -16.90 -18.36 26.24
N PHE A 124 -15.88 -18.97 25.65
CA PHE A 124 -14.61 -19.21 26.33
C PHE A 124 -13.94 -17.90 26.80
N CYS A 125 -13.91 -16.86 25.96
CA CYS A 125 -13.38 -15.55 26.35
C CYS A 125 -14.21 -14.89 27.45
N ASP A 126 -15.54 -15.04 27.40
CA ASP A 126 -16.45 -14.53 28.43
C ASP A 126 -16.19 -15.22 29.79
N ASN A 127 -15.90 -16.54 29.79
CA ASN A 127 -15.52 -17.27 31.01
C ASN A 127 -14.14 -16.87 31.57
N LEU A 128 -13.28 -16.26 30.74
CA LEU A 128 -12.00 -15.69 31.17
C LEU A 128 -12.14 -14.26 31.73
N ASP A 129 -13.35 -13.68 31.73
CA ASP A 129 -13.61 -12.26 32.03
C ASP A 129 -12.75 -11.30 31.17
N LYS A 130 -12.46 -11.67 29.92
CA LYS A 130 -11.66 -10.88 28.99
C LYS A 130 -12.46 -10.48 27.75
N LYS A 131 -12.12 -9.32 27.19
CA LYS A 131 -12.73 -8.88 25.93
C LYS A 131 -12.23 -9.75 24.78
N LEU A 132 -13.16 -10.15 23.91
CA LEU A 132 -12.87 -10.96 22.73
C LEU A 132 -11.75 -10.37 21.85
N GLU A 133 -11.75 -9.05 21.63
CA GLU A 133 -10.72 -8.34 20.84
C GLU A 133 -9.31 -8.52 21.43
N GLU A 134 -9.19 -8.44 22.75
CA GLU A 134 -7.92 -8.58 23.47
C GLU A 134 -7.45 -10.04 23.46
N CYS A 135 -8.38 -11.00 23.59
CA CYS A 135 -8.09 -12.43 23.48
C CYS A 135 -7.57 -12.80 22.09
N ILE A 136 -8.29 -12.43 21.02
CA ILE A 136 -7.88 -12.74 19.64
C ILE A 136 -6.49 -12.19 19.37
N LEU A 137 -6.23 -10.93 19.74
CA LEU A 137 -4.94 -10.30 19.51
C LEU A 137 -3.81 -10.99 20.30
N HIS A 138 -4.08 -11.38 21.55
CA HIS A 138 -3.09 -12.09 22.37
C HIS A 138 -2.80 -13.49 21.81
N ASP A 139 -3.84 -14.24 21.46
CA ASP A 139 -3.73 -15.60 20.93
C ASP A 139 -3.03 -15.60 19.57
N PHE A 140 -3.29 -14.61 18.72
CA PHE A 140 -2.58 -14.44 17.45
C PHE A 140 -1.10 -14.12 17.64
N LYS A 141 -0.74 -13.30 18.64
CA LYS A 141 0.66 -13.03 18.97
C LYS A 141 1.38 -14.29 19.43
N LEU A 142 0.77 -15.05 20.34
CA LEU A 142 1.35 -16.32 20.80
C LEU A 142 1.47 -17.32 19.65
N CYS A 143 0.46 -17.42 18.79
CA CYS A 143 0.50 -18.26 17.60
C CYS A 143 1.60 -17.83 16.62
N GLN A 144 1.85 -16.51 16.47
CA GLN A 144 2.94 -16.00 15.63
C GLN A 144 4.30 -16.47 16.15
N GLU A 145 4.52 -16.36 17.46
CA GLU A 145 5.78 -16.74 18.12
C GLU A 145 6.03 -18.26 18.02
N ASP A 146 4.98 -19.06 18.09
CA ASP A 146 5.06 -20.52 18.08
C ASP A 146 5.05 -21.15 16.67
N ASP A 147 4.10 -20.73 15.82
CA ASP A 147 3.83 -21.32 14.51
C ASP A 147 3.19 -20.32 13.53
N VAL A 148 4.06 -19.68 12.74
CA VAL A 148 3.70 -18.76 11.65
C VAL A 148 2.79 -19.41 10.59
N GLN A 149 2.97 -20.71 10.29
CA GLN A 149 2.16 -21.37 9.27
C GLN A 149 0.71 -21.52 9.73
N LEU A 150 0.53 -21.92 10.99
CA LEU A 150 -0.77 -21.99 11.62
C LEU A 150 -1.46 -20.61 11.67
N LEU A 151 -0.72 -19.55 12.07
CA LEU A 151 -1.24 -18.19 12.10
C LEU A 151 -1.79 -17.77 10.73
N CYS A 152 -1.00 -17.95 9.67
CA CYS A 152 -1.38 -17.56 8.32
C CYS A 152 -2.59 -18.36 7.81
N TRP A 153 -2.70 -19.62 8.22
CA TRP A 153 -3.86 -20.46 7.89
C TRP A 153 -5.13 -20.06 8.66
N LEU A 154 -4.98 -19.63 9.91
CA LEU A 154 -6.08 -19.16 10.77
C LEU A 154 -6.57 -17.76 10.39
N ALA A 155 -5.69 -16.87 9.94
CA ALA A 155 -6.03 -15.47 9.70
C ALA A 155 -7.29 -15.29 8.83
N PRO A 156 -7.45 -15.96 7.66
CA PRO A 156 -8.67 -15.83 6.86
C PRO A 156 -9.96 -16.20 7.60
N ALA A 157 -9.90 -17.18 8.52
CA ALA A 157 -11.06 -17.57 9.31
C ALA A 157 -11.46 -16.45 10.28
N ILE A 158 -10.50 -15.87 10.99
CA ILE A 158 -10.77 -14.80 11.95
C ILE A 158 -11.32 -13.54 11.27
N TYR A 159 -10.79 -13.16 10.12
CA TYR A 159 -11.34 -12.03 9.36
C TYR A 159 -12.79 -12.25 8.90
N ASN A 160 -13.16 -13.50 8.58
CA ASN A 160 -14.51 -13.83 8.14
C ASN A 160 -15.51 -13.98 9.30
N GLU A 161 -15.08 -14.56 10.43
CA GLU A 161 -15.95 -14.81 11.59
C GLU A 161 -16.08 -13.58 12.51
N PHE A 162 -15.03 -12.76 12.62
CA PHE A 162 -14.98 -11.59 13.49
C PHE A 162 -14.66 -10.30 12.72
N PRO A 163 -15.43 -9.94 11.67
CA PRO A 163 -15.11 -8.78 10.83
C PRO A 163 -15.13 -7.46 11.62
N ASN A 164 -16.03 -7.32 12.59
CA ASN A 164 -16.14 -6.12 13.43
C ASN A 164 -14.93 -5.88 14.34
N ILE A 165 -14.10 -6.91 14.53
CA ILE A 165 -12.90 -6.87 15.38
C ILE A 165 -11.64 -6.83 14.50
N ALA A 166 -11.59 -7.68 13.46
CA ALA A 166 -10.40 -7.87 12.65
C ALA A 166 -10.22 -6.81 11.57
N ILE A 167 -11.31 -6.39 10.92
CA ILE A 167 -11.23 -5.41 9.83
C ILE A 167 -11.02 -4.02 10.42
N GLY A 168 -9.97 -3.36 9.96
CA GLY A 168 -9.63 -2.01 10.41
C GLY A 168 -8.69 -1.93 11.60
N ASP A 169 -8.39 -3.05 12.26
CA ASP A 169 -7.38 -3.11 13.33
C ASP A 169 -5.97 -3.22 12.74
N PRO A 170 -5.09 -2.21 12.93
CA PRO A 170 -3.75 -2.25 12.38
C PRO A 170 -2.87 -3.31 13.03
N ASN A 171 -3.13 -3.70 14.28
CA ASN A 171 -2.27 -4.63 15.01
C ASN A 171 -2.45 -6.05 14.48
N LEU A 172 -3.68 -6.50 14.27
CA LEU A 172 -4.00 -7.80 13.68
C LEU A 172 -3.46 -7.88 12.26
N LEU A 173 -3.66 -6.84 11.44
CA LEU A 173 -3.12 -6.83 10.09
C LEU A 173 -1.59 -6.87 10.09
N HIS A 174 -0.94 -6.10 10.97
CA HIS A 174 0.51 -6.13 11.14
C HIS A 174 0.99 -7.54 11.47
N LEU A 175 0.37 -8.23 12.44
CA LEU A 175 0.74 -9.62 12.77
C LEU A 175 0.68 -10.55 11.55
N VAL A 176 -0.32 -10.40 10.69
CA VAL A 176 -0.41 -11.18 9.46
C VAL A 176 0.71 -10.81 8.49
N VAL A 177 0.89 -9.53 8.15
CA VAL A 177 1.88 -9.12 7.13
C VAL A 177 3.33 -9.28 7.59
N SER A 178 3.59 -9.27 8.89
CA SER A 178 4.90 -9.60 9.49
C SER A 178 5.23 -11.08 9.46
N SER A 179 4.24 -11.94 9.19
CA SER A 179 4.39 -13.40 9.32
C SER A 179 4.34 -14.12 7.97
N VAL A 180 3.61 -13.58 7.00
CA VAL A 180 3.44 -14.23 5.70
C VAL A 180 4.73 -14.29 4.90
N ASP A 181 4.93 -15.39 4.18
CA ASP A 181 5.88 -15.44 3.06
C ASP A 181 5.19 -15.05 1.73
N ALA A 182 5.95 -15.04 0.63
CA ALA A 182 5.43 -14.68 -0.69
C ALA A 182 4.32 -15.61 -1.19
N ARG A 183 4.35 -16.90 -0.86
CA ARG A 183 3.34 -17.89 -1.27
C ARG A 183 2.06 -17.70 -0.47
N GLN A 184 2.17 -17.47 0.84
CA GLN A 184 1.06 -17.19 1.73
C GLN A 184 0.40 -15.86 1.37
N LEU A 185 1.18 -14.82 1.08
CA LEU A 185 0.66 -13.55 0.55
C LEU A 185 -0.12 -13.77 -0.74
N GLN A 186 0.42 -14.55 -1.68
CA GLN A 186 -0.28 -14.87 -2.93
C GLN A 186 -1.62 -15.56 -2.67
N GLU A 187 -1.68 -16.51 -1.73
CA GLU A 187 -2.93 -17.17 -1.36
C GLU A 187 -3.95 -16.18 -0.77
N LEU A 188 -3.51 -15.30 0.14
CA LEU A 188 -4.38 -14.26 0.69
C LEU A 188 -4.93 -13.34 -0.41
N VAL A 189 -4.07 -12.89 -1.32
CA VAL A 189 -4.46 -12.08 -2.48
C VAL A 189 -5.48 -12.82 -3.35
N CYS A 190 -5.25 -14.11 -3.65
CA CYS A 190 -6.21 -14.93 -4.40
C CYS A 190 -7.57 -15.01 -3.70
N ARG A 191 -7.59 -15.25 -2.39
CA ARG A 191 -8.84 -15.33 -1.62
C ARG A 191 -9.60 -14.01 -1.60
N VAL A 192 -8.89 -12.88 -1.52
CA VAL A 192 -9.46 -11.54 -1.61
C VAL A 192 -10.07 -11.28 -2.99
N VAL A 193 -9.32 -11.56 -4.06
CA VAL A 193 -9.79 -11.37 -5.44
C VAL A 193 -10.99 -12.25 -5.77
N GLN A 194 -11.06 -13.45 -5.20
CA GLN A 194 -12.22 -14.35 -5.31
C GLN A 194 -13.46 -13.87 -4.52
N GLY A 195 -13.31 -12.87 -3.66
CA GLY A 195 -14.37 -12.38 -2.76
C GLY A 195 -14.64 -13.29 -1.56
N SER A 196 -13.74 -14.24 -1.27
CA SER A 196 -13.85 -15.18 -0.14
C SER A 196 -13.24 -14.68 1.17
N LEU A 197 -12.52 -13.56 1.11
CA LEU A 197 -11.82 -12.94 2.23
C LEU A 197 -11.86 -11.41 2.09
N VAL A 198 -12.18 -10.71 3.17
CA VAL A 198 -12.10 -9.25 3.25
C VAL A 198 -11.22 -8.90 4.44
N ILE A 199 -10.09 -8.24 4.16
CA ILE A 199 -9.13 -7.78 5.17
C ILE A 199 -9.21 -6.26 5.35
N LEU A 200 -9.49 -5.54 4.26
CA LEU A 200 -9.48 -4.08 4.21
C LEU A 200 -10.86 -3.55 3.81
N GLN A 201 -11.23 -2.41 4.38
CA GLN A 201 -12.41 -1.63 4.00
C GLN A 201 -12.04 -0.14 3.89
N GLU A 202 -12.78 0.61 3.08
CA GLU A 202 -12.45 2.01 2.76
C GLU A 202 -12.46 2.94 3.98
N ASP A 203 -13.41 2.72 4.89
CA ASP A 203 -13.67 3.51 6.09
C ASP A 203 -12.57 3.39 7.16
N SER A 204 -11.85 2.26 7.20
CA SER A 204 -10.72 2.05 8.09
C SER A 204 -9.35 2.16 7.42
N LEU A 205 -9.30 2.23 6.08
CA LEU A 205 -8.06 2.21 5.31
C LEU A 205 -7.08 3.33 5.71
N GLN A 206 -7.56 4.54 5.96
CA GLN A 206 -6.70 5.67 6.35
C GLN A 206 -5.97 5.45 7.69
N ASN A 207 -6.62 4.77 8.63
CA ASN A 207 -6.01 4.41 9.91
C ASN A 207 -4.87 3.41 9.68
N ILE A 208 -5.14 2.36 8.91
CA ILE A 208 -4.16 1.32 8.57
C ILE A 208 -2.97 1.91 7.81
N LEU A 209 -3.21 2.70 6.75
CA LEU A 209 -2.14 3.31 5.95
C LEU A 209 -1.26 4.26 6.76
N THR A 210 -1.81 4.94 7.77
CA THR A 210 -1.03 5.81 8.64
C THR A 210 -0.18 4.99 9.61
N ALA A 211 -0.74 3.93 10.19
CA ALA A 211 0.00 3.02 11.07
C ALA A 211 1.13 2.29 10.32
N SER A 212 0.89 1.91 9.07
CA SER A 212 1.83 1.12 8.27
C SER A 212 3.09 1.84 7.84
N LEU A 213 3.14 3.18 7.97
CA LEU A 213 4.35 3.94 7.64
C LEU A 213 5.54 3.61 8.55
N MET A 214 5.29 2.98 9.70
CA MET A 214 6.31 2.53 10.65
C MET A 214 6.65 1.04 10.50
N TRP A 215 5.98 0.33 9.60
CA TRP A 215 6.20 -1.10 9.35
C TRP A 215 7.43 -1.30 8.48
N GLU A 216 7.99 -2.51 8.52
CA GLU A 216 9.14 -2.89 7.71
C GLU A 216 8.80 -2.91 6.21
N THR A 217 9.84 -2.86 5.37
CA THR A 217 9.71 -2.80 3.91
C THR A 217 8.81 -3.90 3.35
N PHE A 218 9.03 -5.16 3.75
CA PHE A 218 8.25 -6.27 3.21
C PHE A 218 6.79 -6.23 3.68
N GLU A 219 6.56 -5.84 4.93
CA GLU A 219 5.22 -5.69 5.51
C GLU A 219 4.39 -4.62 4.78
N GLN A 220 5.01 -3.48 4.46
CA GLN A 220 4.39 -2.45 3.64
C GLN A 220 4.09 -2.96 2.22
N VAL A 221 5.01 -3.71 1.61
CA VAL A 221 4.77 -4.31 0.29
C VAL A 221 3.58 -5.27 0.34
N CYS A 222 3.49 -6.14 1.35
CA CYS A 222 2.36 -7.03 1.57
C CYS A 222 1.04 -6.26 1.68
N LEU A 223 1.01 -5.20 2.50
CA LEU A 223 -0.17 -4.33 2.64
C LEU A 223 -0.60 -3.76 1.30
N TRP A 224 0.33 -3.20 0.52
CA TRP A 224 -0.01 -2.59 -0.77
C TRP A 224 -0.49 -3.60 -1.83
N GLN A 225 -0.01 -4.86 -1.77
CA GLN A 225 -0.60 -5.94 -2.56
C GLN A 225 -2.05 -6.23 -2.15
N LEU A 226 -2.35 -6.25 -0.84
CA LEU A 226 -3.71 -6.44 -0.33
C LEU A 226 -4.63 -5.25 -0.68
N VAL A 227 -4.14 -4.01 -0.60
CA VAL A 227 -4.87 -2.80 -1.03
C VAL A 227 -5.26 -2.90 -2.51
N SER A 228 -4.31 -3.34 -3.35
CA SER A 228 -4.54 -3.55 -4.78
C SER A 228 -5.54 -4.68 -5.03
N ALA A 229 -5.43 -5.79 -4.29
CA ALA A 229 -6.33 -6.94 -4.40
C ALA A 229 -7.79 -6.59 -4.09
N HIS A 230 -8.03 -5.71 -3.10
CA HIS A 230 -9.37 -5.21 -2.79
C HIS A 230 -9.87 -4.14 -3.78
N SER A 231 -9.07 -3.74 -4.77
CA SER A 231 -9.41 -2.70 -5.75
C SER A 231 -9.80 -1.37 -5.09
N MET A 232 -9.07 -0.96 -4.05
CA MET A 232 -9.35 0.26 -3.29
C MET A 232 -9.20 1.51 -4.16
N SER A 233 -10.16 2.44 -4.05
CA SER A 233 -10.13 3.68 -4.82
C SER A 233 -8.95 4.57 -4.42
N ILE A 234 -8.28 5.17 -5.41
CA ILE A 234 -7.22 6.16 -5.19
C ILE A 234 -7.72 7.35 -4.36
N SER A 235 -9.01 7.71 -4.45
CA SER A 235 -9.60 8.81 -3.68
C SER A 235 -9.51 8.59 -2.17
N THR A 236 -9.61 7.33 -1.75
CA THR A 236 -9.55 6.93 -0.35
C THR A 236 -8.11 6.91 0.15
N ILE A 237 -7.13 6.72 -0.74
CA ILE A 237 -5.70 6.62 -0.40
C ILE A 237 -5.03 8.01 -0.40
N ILE A 238 -5.40 8.88 -1.34
CA ILE A 238 -4.70 10.15 -1.60
C ILE A 238 -4.49 11.06 -0.38
N PRO A 239 -5.35 11.10 0.66
CA PRO A 239 -5.10 11.94 1.83
C PRO A 239 -3.80 11.63 2.57
N VAL A 240 -3.31 10.38 2.49
CA VAL A 240 -2.03 9.99 3.13
C VAL A 240 -0.82 10.60 2.42
N LEU A 241 -0.95 10.95 1.13
CA LEU A 241 0.16 11.38 0.28
C LEU A 241 0.92 12.59 0.83
N THR A 242 0.22 13.51 1.50
CA THR A 242 0.81 14.71 2.09
C THR A 242 1.67 14.42 3.33
N LYS A 243 1.54 13.23 3.92
CA LYS A 243 2.33 12.77 5.07
C LYS A 243 3.60 12.03 4.66
N LEU A 244 3.74 11.65 3.38
CA LEU A 244 4.82 10.79 2.92
C LEU A 244 6.09 11.58 2.62
N ASP A 245 7.11 11.38 3.43
CA ASP A 245 8.49 11.73 3.13
C ASP A 245 9.12 10.83 2.06
N PHE A 246 9.93 11.41 1.18
CA PHE A 246 10.57 10.72 0.05
C PHE A 246 11.61 9.68 0.47
N ALA A 247 12.41 9.96 1.51
CA ALA A 247 13.48 9.07 1.93
C ALA A 247 12.96 7.93 2.82
N SER A 248 11.89 8.19 3.58
CA SER A 248 11.40 7.25 4.60
C SER A 248 10.24 6.36 4.16
N HIS A 249 9.54 6.68 3.06
CA HIS A 249 8.31 5.96 2.68
C HIS A 249 8.33 5.51 1.20
N ALA A 250 9.42 4.83 0.81
CA ALA A 250 9.63 4.42 -0.57
C ALA A 250 8.55 3.45 -1.07
N GLU A 251 8.10 2.53 -0.22
CA GLU A 251 7.10 1.50 -0.51
C GLU A 251 5.74 2.12 -0.81
N ALA A 252 5.27 2.99 0.09
CA ALA A 252 4.01 3.72 -0.08
C ALA A 252 4.03 4.67 -1.29
N LEU A 253 5.12 5.40 -1.49
CA LEU A 253 5.26 6.27 -2.66
C LEU A 253 5.29 5.46 -3.96
N THR A 254 5.97 4.31 -3.98
CA THR A 254 5.99 3.44 -5.16
C THR A 254 4.59 2.91 -5.48
N ALA A 255 3.87 2.39 -4.48
CA ALA A 255 2.52 1.88 -4.68
C ALA A 255 1.55 2.97 -5.18
N ILE A 256 1.54 4.14 -4.53
CA ILE A 256 0.68 5.26 -4.92
C ILE A 256 1.03 5.78 -6.32
N LEU A 257 2.31 5.84 -6.70
CA LEU A 257 2.73 6.19 -8.06
C LEU A 257 2.14 5.21 -9.08
N LEU A 258 2.23 3.90 -8.80
CA LEU A 258 1.72 2.86 -9.68
C LEU A 258 0.19 2.88 -9.80
N MET A 259 -0.52 3.35 -8.78
CA MET A 259 -1.97 3.58 -8.85
C MET A 259 -2.29 4.86 -9.63
N LEU A 260 -1.64 5.98 -9.33
CA LEU A 260 -1.89 7.27 -9.99
C LEU A 260 -1.63 7.22 -11.50
N GLN A 261 -0.65 6.46 -11.97
CA GLN A 261 -0.40 6.32 -13.42
C GLN A 261 -1.56 5.65 -14.18
N GLN A 262 -2.41 4.87 -13.50
CA GLN A 262 -3.58 4.22 -14.11
C GLN A 262 -4.82 5.12 -14.09
N GLU A 263 -4.74 6.25 -13.39
CA GLU A 263 -5.85 7.16 -13.17
C GLU A 263 -5.81 8.32 -14.16
N LYS A 264 -7.00 8.76 -14.59
CA LYS A 264 -7.13 10.00 -15.37
C LYS A 264 -6.92 11.19 -14.44
N PRO A 265 -6.13 12.22 -14.83
CA PRO A 265 -5.93 13.39 -13.98
C PRO A 265 -7.25 14.12 -13.74
N THR A 266 -7.51 14.44 -12.48
CA THR A 266 -8.63 15.28 -12.04
C THR A 266 -8.12 16.48 -11.25
N ALA A 267 -8.96 17.51 -11.09
CA ALA A 267 -8.59 18.70 -10.32
C ALA A 267 -8.22 18.36 -8.87
N GLU A 268 -8.89 17.37 -8.27
CA GLU A 268 -8.65 16.93 -6.90
C GLU A 268 -7.33 16.16 -6.79
N LEU A 269 -7.10 15.16 -7.65
CA LEU A 269 -5.84 14.41 -7.64
C LEU A 269 -4.64 15.31 -7.94
N LEU A 270 -4.73 16.18 -8.94
CA LEU A 270 -3.67 17.12 -9.27
C LEU A 270 -3.35 18.05 -8.11
N LYS A 271 -4.39 18.56 -7.44
CA LYS A 271 -4.24 19.42 -6.26
C LYS A 271 -3.48 18.70 -5.15
N GLU A 272 -3.84 17.45 -4.83
CA GLU A 272 -3.17 16.69 -3.76
C GLU A 272 -1.73 16.29 -4.15
N VAL A 273 -1.48 15.93 -5.40
CA VAL A 273 -0.12 15.66 -5.91
C VAL A 273 0.77 16.90 -5.81
N LEU A 274 0.28 18.06 -6.25
CA LEU A 274 1.02 19.33 -6.18
C LEU A 274 1.07 19.92 -4.76
N SER A 275 0.27 19.42 -3.81
CA SER A 275 0.34 19.78 -2.39
C SER A 275 1.58 19.24 -1.69
N ARG A 276 2.25 18.21 -2.24
CA ARG A 276 3.54 17.74 -1.73
C ARG A 276 4.61 18.81 -1.83
N ASP A 277 5.52 18.83 -0.86
CA ASP A 277 6.66 19.75 -0.88
C ASP A 277 7.57 19.53 -2.08
N VAL A 278 8.21 20.61 -2.52
CA VAL A 278 9.24 20.55 -3.55
C VAL A 278 10.52 20.04 -2.88
N GLY A 279 10.65 18.71 -2.77
CA GLY A 279 11.74 18.00 -2.07
C GLY A 279 13.12 18.16 -2.74
N PRO A 280 14.15 17.37 -2.41
CA PRO A 280 15.42 17.39 -3.13
C PRO A 280 15.26 17.01 -4.62
N ASN A 281 16.26 17.28 -5.46
CA ASN A 281 16.19 16.96 -6.89
C ASN A 281 16.08 15.45 -7.20
N CYS A 282 16.42 14.59 -6.25
CA CYS A 282 16.23 13.15 -6.35
C CYS A 282 14.78 12.71 -6.06
N ASP A 283 13.94 13.56 -5.45
CA ASP A 283 12.51 13.28 -5.33
C ASP A 283 11.84 13.49 -6.70
N LEU A 284 11.68 12.38 -7.41
CA LEU A 284 11.08 12.33 -8.73
C LEU A 284 9.59 11.97 -8.68
N PHE A 285 8.96 11.84 -7.50
CA PHE A 285 7.59 11.33 -7.40
C PHE A 285 6.59 12.19 -8.18
N VAL A 286 6.50 13.49 -7.84
CA VAL A 286 5.54 14.42 -8.48
C VAL A 286 5.82 14.54 -9.96
N VAL A 287 7.10 14.66 -10.34
CA VAL A 287 7.52 14.76 -11.74
C VAL A 287 7.11 13.50 -12.52
N SER A 288 7.28 12.32 -11.94
CA SER A 288 6.92 11.05 -12.59
C SER A 288 5.41 10.92 -12.82
N VAL A 289 4.59 11.28 -11.82
CA VAL A 289 3.12 11.31 -11.96
C VAL A 289 2.70 12.26 -13.08
N LEU A 290 3.20 13.50 -13.06
CA LEU A 290 2.85 14.50 -14.06
C LEU A 290 3.31 14.11 -15.47
N LEU A 291 4.49 13.50 -15.60
CA LEU A 291 4.98 12.99 -16.88
C LEU A 291 4.12 11.83 -17.39
N ALA A 292 3.71 10.90 -16.52
CA ALA A 292 2.82 9.81 -16.90
C ALA A 292 1.49 10.35 -17.43
N TRP A 293 0.83 11.25 -16.69
CA TRP A 293 -0.39 11.91 -17.15
C TRP A 293 -0.19 12.75 -18.40
N CYS A 294 0.97 13.42 -18.56
CA CYS A 294 1.25 14.19 -19.77
C CYS A 294 1.35 13.31 -21.02
N ARG A 295 1.76 12.04 -20.91
CA ARG A 295 1.86 11.13 -22.06
C ARG A 295 0.49 10.73 -22.61
N GLU A 296 -0.51 10.59 -21.75
CA GLU A 296 -1.83 10.06 -22.13
C GLU A 296 -2.94 11.14 -22.14
N HIS A 297 -2.75 12.21 -21.37
CA HIS A 297 -3.76 13.21 -21.05
C HIS A 297 -3.21 14.64 -21.05
N GLU A 298 -2.31 14.97 -22.00
CA GLU A 298 -1.60 16.26 -22.07
C GLU A 298 -2.54 17.48 -21.98
N ASP A 299 -3.55 17.57 -22.84
CA ASP A 299 -4.46 18.73 -22.90
C ASP A 299 -5.25 18.91 -21.59
N ILE A 300 -5.75 17.81 -21.04
CA ILE A 300 -6.53 17.82 -19.79
C ILE A 300 -5.63 18.25 -18.63
N LEU A 301 -4.42 17.70 -18.56
CA LEU A 301 -3.46 18.07 -17.53
C LEU A 301 -3.09 19.55 -17.61
N ALA A 302 -2.87 20.07 -18.82
CA ALA A 302 -2.58 21.47 -19.07
C ALA A 302 -3.71 22.39 -18.58
N GLU A 303 -4.96 22.08 -18.91
CA GLU A 303 -6.12 22.82 -18.43
C GLU A 303 -6.22 22.83 -16.91
N LEU A 304 -6.02 21.66 -16.28
CA LEU A 304 -6.11 21.52 -14.82
C LEU A 304 -4.98 22.29 -14.10
N ILE A 305 -3.74 22.21 -14.59
CA ILE A 305 -2.60 22.96 -14.05
C ILE A 305 -2.84 24.47 -14.23
N ALA A 306 -3.25 24.90 -15.43
CA ALA A 306 -3.52 26.30 -15.72
C ALA A 306 -4.61 26.87 -14.80
N ALA A 307 -5.72 26.15 -14.65
CA ALA A 307 -6.81 26.54 -13.76
C ALA A 307 -6.35 26.63 -12.30
N LEU A 308 -5.57 25.64 -11.83
CA LEU A 308 -5.06 25.62 -10.47
C LEU A 308 -4.10 26.80 -10.22
N LEU A 309 -3.14 27.04 -11.12
CA LEU A 309 -2.17 28.13 -11.02
C LEU A 309 -2.84 29.51 -11.06
N SER A 310 -3.72 29.76 -12.04
CA SER A 310 -4.46 31.02 -12.17
C SER A 310 -5.35 31.28 -10.94
N SER A 311 -5.90 30.25 -10.30
CA SER A 311 -6.68 30.41 -9.07
C SER A 311 -5.84 30.80 -7.85
N ARG A 312 -4.51 30.62 -7.90
CA ARG A 312 -3.55 31.01 -6.85
C ARG A 312 -2.85 32.34 -7.13
N CYS A 313 -2.87 32.81 -8.37
CA CYS A 313 -2.34 34.09 -8.80
C CYS A 313 -3.49 35.05 -9.13
N PRO A 314 -4.04 35.81 -8.17
CA PRO A 314 -5.13 36.74 -8.46
C PRO A 314 -4.68 37.73 -9.54
N ALA A 315 -5.51 37.88 -10.60
CA ALA A 315 -5.38 39.00 -11.50
C ALA A 315 -5.41 40.28 -10.66
N VAL A 316 -4.43 41.17 -10.89
CA VAL A 316 -4.23 42.45 -10.18
C VAL A 316 -5.58 43.00 -9.69
N ALA A 317 -5.81 42.87 -8.38
CA ALA A 317 -7.09 43.26 -7.80
C ALA A 317 -7.31 44.75 -8.08
N SER A 318 -8.41 45.07 -8.76
CA SER A 318 -8.95 46.43 -8.75
C SER A 318 -9.09 46.87 -7.28
N PRO A 319 -8.70 48.11 -6.89
CA PRO A 319 -8.43 48.48 -5.49
C PRO A 319 -9.63 48.43 -4.53
N ASN A 320 -10.83 48.06 -4.99
CA ASN A 320 -12.10 48.29 -4.29
C ASN A 320 -12.84 47.05 -3.76
N LYS A 321 -12.21 45.87 -3.65
CA LYS A 321 -12.80 44.76 -2.88
C LYS A 321 -11.80 44.21 -1.87
N ARG A 322 -11.77 44.82 -0.68
CA ARG A 322 -11.30 44.13 0.55
C ARG A 322 -12.15 42.87 0.74
N LYS A 323 -11.61 41.71 0.37
CA LYS A 323 -12.19 40.42 0.74
C LYS A 323 -11.64 40.03 2.11
N ARG A 324 -12.55 39.89 3.08
CA ARG A 324 -12.27 39.39 4.43
C ARG A 324 -11.39 38.15 4.35
N ALA A 325 -10.27 38.14 5.07
CA ALA A 325 -9.54 36.93 5.42
C ALA A 325 -10.48 36.07 6.27
N GLY A 326 -11.16 35.14 5.61
CA GLY A 326 -11.96 34.11 6.25
C GLY A 326 -11.03 32.98 6.67
N THR A 327 -10.95 32.76 7.98
CA THR A 327 -10.36 31.62 8.65
C THR A 327 -10.93 30.31 8.11
N ARG A 328 -10.23 29.72 7.13
CA ARG A 328 -10.12 28.29 6.77
C ARG A 328 -9.25 28.21 5.50
N ALA A 329 -7.93 28.31 5.66
CA ALA A 329 -6.98 28.01 4.58
C ALA A 329 -6.98 26.47 4.38
N SER A 330 -7.89 25.97 3.56
CA SER A 330 -7.99 24.54 3.27
C SER A 330 -6.97 24.13 2.18
N ALA A 331 -6.01 23.29 2.58
CA ALA A 331 -5.44 22.16 1.83
C ALA A 331 -4.99 22.35 0.37
N ALA A 332 -4.75 23.56 -0.14
CA ALA A 332 -4.33 23.80 -1.51
C ALA A 332 -2.88 24.28 -1.61
N PRO A 333 -2.12 23.87 -2.65
CA PRO A 333 -0.73 24.30 -2.81
C PRO A 333 -0.64 25.80 -3.12
N SER A 334 0.43 26.42 -2.63
CA SER A 334 0.77 27.81 -2.96
C SER A 334 1.19 27.94 -4.43
N ALA A 335 1.07 29.15 -4.98
CA ALA A 335 1.54 29.42 -6.34
C ALA A 335 3.04 29.09 -6.50
N GLU A 336 3.85 29.41 -5.50
CA GLU A 336 5.29 29.10 -5.48
C GLU A 336 5.57 27.59 -5.52
N ARG A 337 4.80 26.78 -4.78
CA ARG A 337 4.91 25.32 -4.80
C ARG A 337 4.57 24.74 -6.17
N ILE A 338 3.49 25.25 -6.80
CA ILE A 338 3.11 24.85 -8.16
C ILE A 338 4.23 25.22 -9.15
N LEU A 339 4.74 26.45 -9.11
CA LEU A 339 5.83 26.90 -9.97
C LEU A 339 7.11 26.08 -9.76
N GLY A 340 7.44 25.69 -8.53
CA GLY A 340 8.57 24.82 -8.23
C GLY A 340 8.47 23.45 -8.87
N HIS A 341 7.29 22.81 -8.83
CA HIS A 341 7.06 21.54 -9.53
C HIS A 341 7.08 21.71 -11.06
N LEU A 342 6.52 22.81 -11.58
CA LEU A 342 6.55 23.11 -13.01
C LEU A 342 7.96 23.40 -13.53
N ASP A 343 8.83 24.04 -12.75
CA ASP A 343 10.22 24.26 -13.19
C ASP A 343 10.99 22.94 -13.32
N ARG A 344 10.70 21.95 -12.48
CA ARG A 344 11.26 20.60 -12.57
C ARG A 344 10.75 19.81 -13.76
N LEU A 345 9.44 19.92 -14.04
CA LEU A 345 8.79 19.22 -15.14
C LEU A 345 9.27 19.71 -16.53
N ARG A 346 9.82 20.93 -16.58
CA ARG A 346 10.23 21.67 -17.78
C ARG A 346 11.02 20.87 -18.81
N THR A 347 11.94 20.03 -18.37
CA THR A 347 12.85 19.29 -19.26
C THR A 347 12.13 18.15 -19.99
N GLY A 348 11.07 17.59 -19.42
CA GLY A 348 10.34 16.44 -19.95
C GLY A 348 9.09 16.77 -20.76
N THR A 349 8.51 17.98 -20.62
CA THR A 349 7.21 18.32 -21.23
C THR A 349 7.22 19.64 -22.01
N ARG A 350 8.16 19.84 -22.93
CA ARG A 350 8.26 21.10 -23.69
C ARG A 350 6.99 21.45 -24.50
N HIS A 351 6.22 20.45 -24.91
CA HIS A 351 4.97 20.65 -25.65
C HIS A 351 3.85 21.18 -24.76
N LEU A 352 3.68 20.63 -23.55
CA LEU A 352 2.77 21.11 -22.52
C LEU A 352 2.82 22.63 -22.32
N TYR A 353 4.03 23.20 -22.24
CA TYR A 353 4.20 24.64 -22.02
C TYR A 353 3.82 25.49 -23.24
N LYS A 354 3.76 24.93 -24.46
CA LYS A 354 3.35 25.66 -25.67
C LYS A 354 1.83 25.79 -25.80
N LEU A 355 1.07 25.04 -25.02
CA LEU A 355 -0.39 25.12 -25.06
C LEU A 355 -0.85 26.51 -24.60
N ASP A 356 -1.80 27.10 -25.32
CA ASP A 356 -2.31 28.46 -25.07
C ASP A 356 -2.78 28.66 -23.63
N VAL A 357 -3.40 27.64 -23.04
CA VAL A 357 -3.89 27.68 -21.66
C VAL A 357 -2.74 27.79 -20.65
N MET A 358 -1.63 27.10 -20.91
CA MET A 358 -0.43 27.14 -20.07
C MET A 358 0.34 28.44 -20.24
N GLN A 359 0.47 28.94 -21.48
CA GLN A 359 1.08 30.24 -21.77
C GLN A 359 0.38 31.37 -21.02
N LYS A 360 -0.95 31.44 -21.11
CA LYS A 360 -1.76 32.44 -20.38
C LYS A 360 -1.61 32.32 -18.87
N ALA A 361 -1.64 31.10 -18.33
CA ALA A 361 -1.50 30.88 -16.90
C ALA A 361 -0.10 31.28 -16.38
N LEU A 362 0.97 30.98 -17.14
CA LEU A 362 2.34 31.36 -16.79
C LEU A 362 2.57 32.87 -16.90
N GLN A 363 2.02 33.55 -17.93
CA GLN A 363 2.04 35.01 -18.03
C GLN A 363 1.37 35.67 -16.82
N GLN A 364 0.18 35.17 -16.44
CA GLN A 364 -0.54 35.65 -15.27
C GLN A 364 0.29 35.42 -14.00
N ALA A 365 0.85 34.22 -13.81
CA ALA A 365 1.68 33.91 -12.66
C ALA A 365 2.94 34.80 -12.60
N GLN A 366 3.62 35.01 -13.72
CA GLN A 366 4.79 35.89 -13.81
C GLN A 366 4.46 37.33 -13.41
N SER A 367 3.30 37.84 -13.84
CA SER A 367 2.85 39.20 -13.46
C SER A 367 2.56 39.35 -11.97
N ALA A 368 2.16 38.26 -11.30
CA ALA A 368 1.85 38.22 -9.88
C ALA A 368 3.07 37.90 -8.98
N CYS A 369 4.19 37.44 -9.55
CA CYS A 369 5.41 37.09 -8.81
C CYS A 369 6.22 38.32 -8.39
N SER A 370 6.89 38.22 -7.24
CA SER A 370 7.95 39.16 -6.83
C SER A 370 9.18 39.05 -7.72
N ASP A 371 10.08 40.03 -7.67
CA ASP A 371 11.34 39.98 -8.43
C ASP A 371 12.25 38.82 -7.99
N SER A 372 12.22 38.45 -6.71
CA SER A 372 12.93 37.26 -6.20
C SER A 372 12.37 35.96 -6.81
N GLN A 373 11.05 35.81 -6.88
CA GLN A 373 10.39 34.65 -7.48
C GLN A 373 10.62 34.58 -9.00
N LYS A 374 10.61 35.73 -9.70
CA LYS A 374 10.95 35.79 -11.13
C LYS A 374 12.38 35.36 -11.40
N SER A 375 13.32 35.75 -10.53
CA SER A 375 14.72 35.31 -10.62
C SER A 375 14.84 33.79 -10.41
N GLN A 376 14.16 33.28 -9.37
CA GLN A 376 14.15 31.86 -9.02
C GLN A 376 13.61 30.97 -10.14
N PHE A 377 12.48 31.35 -10.75
CA PHE A 377 11.83 30.59 -11.83
C PHE A 377 12.14 31.15 -13.22
N SER A 378 13.28 31.82 -13.39
CA SER A 378 13.66 32.49 -14.65
C SER A 378 13.69 31.54 -15.85
N ASN A 379 14.17 30.31 -15.67
CA ASN A 379 14.19 29.28 -16.71
C ASN A 379 12.78 28.82 -17.12
N LEU A 380 11.84 28.76 -16.18
CA LEU A 380 10.44 28.43 -16.46
C LEU A 380 9.76 29.57 -17.22
N PHE A 381 9.93 30.81 -16.75
CA PHE A 381 9.33 31.98 -17.41
C PHE A 381 9.96 32.31 -18.77
N ALA A 382 11.19 31.86 -19.04
CA ALA A 382 11.79 31.96 -20.37
C ALA A 382 11.05 31.14 -21.45
N LEU A 383 10.19 30.20 -21.06
CA LEU A 383 9.34 29.45 -21.99
C LEU A 383 8.05 30.20 -22.37
N VAL A 384 7.77 31.32 -21.71
CA VAL A 384 6.59 32.12 -22.02
C VAL A 384 6.87 32.90 -23.30
N GLU A 385 6.08 32.64 -24.33
CA GLU A 385 6.13 33.43 -25.56
C GLU A 385 5.55 34.82 -25.27
N VAL A 386 6.29 35.87 -25.67
CA VAL A 386 5.82 37.25 -25.54
C VAL A 386 4.82 37.49 -26.68
N ASP A 387 3.58 37.76 -26.32
CA ASP A 387 2.53 38.09 -27.28
C ASP A 387 2.85 39.48 -27.90
N GLU A 388 3.59 39.52 -29.01
CA GLU A 388 3.75 40.72 -29.84
C GLU A 388 2.44 41.00 -30.61
N GLY A 389 1.35 41.21 -29.88
CA GLY A 389 -0.02 41.25 -30.41
C GLY A 389 -0.80 42.47 -29.99
N GLY A 390 -0.19 43.67 -29.97
CA GLY A 390 -0.83 44.87 -29.42
C GLY A 390 -0.35 46.22 -29.93
N SER A 391 0.27 46.33 -31.11
CA SER A 391 0.54 47.64 -31.74
C SER A 391 -0.19 47.77 -33.07
N GLY A 392 -1.51 47.92 -33.00
CA GLY A 392 -2.29 48.46 -34.12
C GLY A 392 -1.93 49.92 -34.35
N ARG A 393 -0.98 50.18 -35.27
CA ARG A 393 -0.76 51.53 -35.82
C ARG A 393 -1.04 51.50 -37.33
N GLY A 394 -2.03 52.30 -37.69
CA GLY A 394 -2.74 52.24 -38.95
C GLY A 394 -1.90 52.52 -40.20
N LYS A 395 -2.48 52.04 -41.31
CA LYS A 395 -2.22 52.41 -42.71
C LYS A 395 -1.86 53.89 -42.86
N GLY A 396 -0.68 54.14 -43.42
CA GLY A 396 -0.26 55.43 -43.97
C GLY A 396 0.43 55.22 -45.31
N SER A 397 -0.28 55.56 -46.38
CA SER A 397 0.14 55.57 -47.79
C SER A 397 1.42 56.41 -48.02
N GLY A 398 2.33 55.92 -48.86
CA GLY A 398 3.54 56.65 -49.27
C GLY A 398 4.17 56.09 -50.55
N ARG A 399 3.74 56.61 -51.70
CA ARG A 399 4.26 56.34 -53.05
C ARG A 399 5.74 56.72 -53.20
N GLY A 400 6.52 55.79 -53.79
CA GLY A 400 7.37 56.08 -54.95
C GLY A 400 8.87 56.24 -54.75
N ARG A 401 9.66 55.30 -55.29
CA ARG A 401 10.60 55.47 -56.43
C ARG A 401 11.64 54.33 -56.46
N ARG A 402 11.70 53.59 -57.58
CA ARG A 402 12.89 52.83 -58.05
C ARG A 402 13.81 53.79 -58.83
N PRO A 403 15.15 53.56 -58.87
CA PRO A 403 15.81 52.70 -59.90
C PRO A 403 16.94 51.80 -59.30
N ALA A 404 17.20 50.55 -59.71
CA ALA A 404 17.84 49.96 -60.91
C ALA A 404 19.39 49.78 -60.84
N ASN A 405 19.84 48.51 -61.00
CA ASN A 405 21.18 47.96 -61.38
C ASN A 405 22.39 48.18 -60.42
N SER A 406 23.39 47.31 -60.23
CA SER A 406 23.91 46.13 -60.97
C SER A 406 24.77 45.16 -60.11
N VAL A 407 24.57 43.86 -60.36
CA VAL A 407 25.43 42.64 -60.36
C VAL A 407 26.93 42.69 -59.96
N ALA A 408 27.35 41.73 -59.10
CA ALA A 408 28.53 40.83 -59.24
C ALA A 408 28.35 39.58 -58.32
N LYS A 409 27.93 38.39 -58.82
CA LYS A 409 28.74 37.18 -59.19
C LYS A 409 29.91 36.91 -58.21
N ARG A 410 30.15 35.72 -57.64
CA ARG A 410 29.92 34.27 -57.89
C ARG A 410 30.39 33.55 -56.58
N LYS A 411 30.16 32.28 -56.20
CA LYS A 411 29.90 31.02 -56.90
C LYS A 411 29.44 29.98 -55.86
N ILE A 412 28.52 29.11 -56.26
CA ILE A 412 28.10 27.86 -55.61
C ILE A 412 28.87 26.68 -56.22
N ALA A 413 29.16 25.65 -55.43
CA ALA A 413 29.19 24.23 -55.84
C ALA A 413 28.89 23.39 -54.58
N LYS A 414 27.69 22.82 -54.39
CA LYS A 414 27.00 21.65 -54.99
C LYS A 414 27.44 20.28 -54.45
N ASP A 415 26.40 19.56 -54.02
CA ASP A 415 26.29 18.22 -53.45
C ASP A 415 26.69 17.06 -54.37
N ILE A 416 26.88 15.89 -53.73
CA ILE A 416 26.74 14.51 -54.22
C ILE A 416 26.20 13.72 -53.00
N ILE A 417 24.92 13.32 -52.82
CA ILE A 417 24.04 12.31 -53.48
C ILE A 417 24.74 10.93 -53.52
N SER A 418 24.29 9.78 -53.03
CA SER A 418 23.00 9.07 -52.95
C SER A 418 23.19 7.82 -52.04
N ASP A 419 22.27 7.48 -51.14
CA ASP A 419 21.18 6.48 -51.24
C ASP A 419 21.51 5.03 -50.83
N THR A 420 20.67 4.53 -49.90
CA THR A 420 20.04 3.18 -49.80
C THR A 420 20.99 2.00 -49.50
N SER A 421 20.66 0.96 -48.71
CA SER A 421 19.38 0.38 -48.23
C SER A 421 19.67 -0.67 -47.15
N ASP A 422 18.70 -0.82 -46.24
CA ASP A 422 18.09 -2.00 -45.58
C ASP A 422 18.82 -3.33 -45.25
N GLU A 423 18.23 -3.95 -44.20
CA GLU A 423 18.17 -5.37 -43.80
C GLU A 423 19.13 -5.91 -42.71
N THR A 424 18.55 -6.05 -41.51
CA THR A 424 18.42 -7.28 -40.69
C THR A 424 19.59 -8.30 -40.57
N SER A 425 19.96 -8.66 -39.33
CA SER A 425 20.05 -10.06 -38.84
C SER A 425 20.76 -10.17 -37.49
N GLU A 426 20.29 -11.15 -36.73
CA GLU A 426 20.50 -11.51 -35.32
C GLU A 426 21.86 -12.16 -35.00
N ASP A 427 22.15 -12.19 -33.69
CA ASP A 427 22.95 -13.14 -32.88
C ASP A 427 24.03 -14.03 -33.53
N GLU A 428 25.24 -14.01 -32.96
CA GLU A 428 25.78 -15.15 -32.19
C GLU A 428 27.18 -14.86 -31.60
N GLU A 429 27.41 -15.53 -30.47
CA GLU A 429 28.57 -15.55 -29.60
C GLU A 429 29.75 -16.37 -30.21
N ILE A 430 30.92 -16.37 -29.52
CA ILE A 430 32.01 -17.38 -29.54
C ILE A 430 33.39 -16.93 -30.12
N VAL A 431 34.29 -16.65 -29.14
CA VAL A 431 35.69 -17.11 -28.98
C VAL A 431 36.88 -16.31 -29.58
N LYS A 432 37.78 -15.97 -28.63
CA LYS A 432 39.14 -15.42 -28.77
C LYS A 432 40.13 -16.37 -29.47
N PRO A 433 41.26 -15.83 -29.94
CA PRO A 433 42.54 -16.29 -29.39
C PRO A 433 43.54 -15.19 -29.00
N LYS A 434 44.38 -15.54 -28.00
CA LYS A 434 45.61 -14.85 -27.51
C LYS A 434 46.73 -14.97 -28.58
N GLN A 435 47.80 -14.17 -28.70
CA GLN A 435 48.88 -13.67 -27.81
C GLN A 435 49.58 -12.49 -28.58
N ALA A 436 50.52 -11.65 -28.11
CA ALA A 436 51.64 -11.84 -27.19
C ALA A 436 52.19 -10.51 -26.62
N LYS A 437 52.92 -10.66 -25.51
CA LYS A 437 53.53 -9.67 -24.61
C LYS A 437 54.64 -8.81 -25.23
N LYS A 438 54.79 -7.57 -24.72
CA LYS A 438 56.10 -6.99 -24.38
C LYS A 438 56.10 -6.36 -22.99
N ARG A 439 57.04 -6.84 -22.16
CA ARG A 439 57.41 -6.40 -20.80
C ARG A 439 58.36 -5.20 -20.85
N LYS A 440 58.27 -4.29 -19.89
CA LYS A 440 59.29 -3.96 -18.85
C LYS A 440 58.75 -2.84 -17.93
N LYS A 441 58.60 -3.14 -16.63
CA LYS A 441 59.48 -2.80 -15.47
C LYS A 441 59.37 -1.33 -15.04
N ASN A 442 59.35 -0.91 -13.78
CA ASN A 442 59.15 -1.45 -12.42
C ASN A 442 59.49 -0.26 -11.48
N LEU A 443 58.81 -0.13 -10.32
CA LEU A 443 59.20 0.50 -9.04
C LEU A 443 57.87 0.85 -8.32
N VAL A 444 57.33 0.10 -7.34
CA VAL A 444 57.75 -0.30 -5.97
C VAL A 444 57.98 0.87 -5.00
N GLY A 445 57.20 0.85 -3.91
CA GLY A 445 57.29 1.62 -2.65
C GLY A 445 55.87 1.88 -2.12
N SER A 446 55.23 1.00 -1.32
CA SER A 446 55.40 0.66 0.12
C SER A 446 54.91 1.75 1.09
N ASP A 447 53.83 1.40 1.80
CA ASP A 447 53.41 1.63 3.19
C ASP A 447 53.39 3.01 3.90
N SER A 448 52.42 3.08 4.83
CA SER A 448 52.20 3.99 5.99
C SER A 448 51.64 5.38 5.66
N ASP A 449 50.59 5.93 6.29
CA ASP A 449 49.80 5.66 7.51
C ASP A 449 48.28 5.73 7.23
#